data_AF-A0A9D9D781-F1
#
_entry.id   AF-A0A9D9D781-F1
#
_cell.length_a   1.000
_cell.length_b   1.000
_cell.length_c   1.000
_cell.angle_alpha   90.00
_cell.angle_beta   90.00
_cell.angle_gamma   90.00
#
_symmetry.space_group_name_H-M   'P 1'
#
loop_
_entity.id
_entity.type
_entity.pdbx_description
1 polymer ?
#
loop_
_entity_poly.entity_id
_entity_poly.type
_entity_poly.pdbx_seq_one_letter_code
_entity_poly.pdbx_strand_id
1 'polypeptide(L)'
;MGKIKIINKELLVRIFKTISWLDTRRWSTKENYNFVNFFRKDLTNCEKILTHWICYITDRQMPFEIVWNKGGYVFSELIYEYSREQNGPPEEILNEYYEKYSDNKGKERFRFKSKTDNVIFASRYITDDYQNILQTLECLDKYEVTIGGNKYKRNIVAFISYFIKRFRGKDDLLIRVACALHLLTYNLDGKKATPYKILETLNDDKKFEERLNEFKRTSTSGKKRLWCCVRDYKKGLYNKIFNDAIKEVVPDDHANELLNVWNNLPMNQIELPGDVWNNSPLFRDNLFVDVLDLSNIPKTWNMPRIVREIYNQLKNEKDVKDFYPEQFDITFDFVPRMCNKKLCDVCLFGENGVDFICIPTKDKYCPVALLSCGYIARCKEKNCIIKEGISREICRGGLK
;
A
#
# COMPACT_ATOMS: atom_id res chain seq x y z
N MET A 1 -7.44 -25.99 2.12
CA MET A 1 -6.00 -26.10 2.46
C MET A 1 -5.94 -26.38 3.95
N GLY A 2 -5.15 -27.36 4.38
CA GLY A 2 -4.99 -27.65 5.81
C GLY A 2 -4.32 -26.47 6.55
N LYS A 3 -4.50 -26.42 7.87
CA LYS A 3 -3.85 -25.42 8.73
C LYS A 3 -2.33 -25.52 8.59
N ILE A 4 -1.65 -24.42 8.33
CA ILE A 4 -0.19 -24.34 8.25
C ILE A 4 0.40 -24.71 9.62
N LYS A 5 1.23 -25.74 9.66
CA LYS A 5 1.88 -26.21 10.88
C LYS A 5 3.21 -25.48 11.07
N ILE A 6 3.36 -24.82 12.22
CA ILE A 6 4.61 -24.19 12.67
C ILE A 6 5.45 -25.27 13.35
N ILE A 7 6.67 -25.51 12.86
CA ILE A 7 7.59 -26.52 13.41
C ILE A 7 8.64 -25.93 14.35
N ASN A 8 8.97 -24.64 14.18
CA ASN A 8 9.86 -23.91 15.09
C ASN A 8 9.30 -22.52 15.37
N LYS A 9 8.57 -22.39 16.48
CA LYS A 9 7.93 -21.14 16.90
C LYS A 9 8.96 -20.06 17.26
N GLU A 10 10.02 -20.42 17.97
CA GLU A 10 11.03 -19.47 18.43
C GLU A 10 11.74 -18.81 17.24
N LEU A 11 12.16 -19.61 16.26
CA LEU A 11 12.80 -19.12 15.05
C LEU A 11 11.86 -18.23 14.22
N LEU A 12 10.57 -18.57 14.14
CA LEU A 12 9.56 -17.74 13.49
C LEU A 12 9.37 -16.39 14.19
N VAL A 13 9.36 -16.37 15.53
CA VAL A 13 9.29 -15.13 16.31
C VAL A 13 10.52 -14.25 16.05
N ARG A 14 11.71 -14.86 15.95
CA ARG A 14 12.93 -14.13 15.57
C ARG A 14 12.81 -13.49 14.19
N ILE A 15 12.29 -14.22 13.19
CA ILE A 15 11.99 -13.66 11.85
C ILE A 15 11.05 -12.45 11.97
N PHE A 16 9.94 -12.57 12.70
CA PHE A 16 9.00 -11.46 12.85
C PHE A 16 9.63 -10.23 13.49
N LYS A 17 10.39 -10.39 14.58
CA LYS A 17 11.11 -9.27 15.23
C LYS A 17 12.07 -8.59 14.26
N THR A 18 12.75 -9.35 13.41
CA THR A 18 13.64 -8.81 12.38
C THR A 18 12.89 -8.05 11.29
N ILE A 19 11.78 -8.60 10.78
CA ILE A 19 10.93 -7.94 9.78
C ILE A 19 10.36 -6.63 10.33
N SER A 20 9.83 -6.64 11.56
CA SER A 20 9.33 -5.43 12.23
C SER A 20 10.43 -4.38 12.44
N TRP A 21 11.67 -4.81 12.71
CA TRP A 21 12.82 -3.91 12.80
C TRP A 21 13.11 -3.23 11.46
N LEU A 22 13.14 -3.99 10.35
CA LEU A 22 13.35 -3.43 9.01
C LEU A 22 12.23 -2.47 8.61
N ASP A 23 10.97 -2.86 8.86
CA ASP A 23 9.80 -2.02 8.60
C ASP A 23 9.91 -0.69 9.36
N THR A 24 10.25 -0.73 10.64
CA THR A 24 10.46 0.49 11.44
C THR A 24 11.53 1.41 10.84
N ARG A 25 12.58 0.87 10.21
CA ARG A 25 13.61 1.68 9.53
C ARG A 25 13.09 2.31 8.24
N ARG A 26 12.30 1.57 7.46
CA ARG A 26 11.62 2.09 6.26
C ARG A 26 10.88 3.39 6.59
N TRP A 27 10.04 3.36 7.62
CA TRP A 27 9.15 4.47 8.00
C TRP A 27 9.80 5.56 8.87
N SER A 28 11.08 5.43 9.23
CA SER A 28 11.74 6.37 10.16
C SER A 28 12.17 7.71 9.53
N THR A 29 12.20 7.78 8.20
CA THR A 29 12.82 8.87 7.44
C THR A 29 12.01 9.15 6.18
N LYS A 30 11.77 10.42 5.84
CA LYS A 30 10.92 10.80 4.69
C LYS A 30 11.60 10.52 3.35
N GLU A 31 12.92 10.55 3.33
CA GLU A 31 13.78 10.32 2.17
C GLU A 31 13.70 8.87 1.66
N ASN A 32 13.19 7.94 2.47
CA ASN A 32 12.86 6.58 2.01
C ASN A 32 11.57 6.53 1.18
N TYR A 33 10.83 7.65 1.09
CA TYR A 33 9.61 7.80 0.31
C TYR A 33 9.88 8.71 -0.87
N ASN A 34 9.41 8.28 -2.02
CA ASN A 34 9.39 9.15 -3.17
C ASN A 34 8.09 9.97 -3.15
N PHE A 35 8.23 11.24 -3.45
CA PHE A 35 7.10 12.16 -3.53
C PHE A 35 6.49 12.11 -4.93
N VAL A 36 5.16 12.16 -5.02
CA VAL A 36 4.49 12.46 -6.29
C VAL A 36 5.04 13.78 -6.84
N ASN A 37 5.47 13.79 -8.10
CA ASN A 37 5.77 15.04 -8.78
C ASN A 37 4.46 15.73 -9.15
N PHE A 38 3.99 16.64 -8.31
CA PHE A 38 2.77 17.41 -8.57
C PHE A 38 3.03 18.51 -9.60
N PHE A 39 2.06 18.79 -10.48
CA PHE A 39 2.19 19.83 -11.51
C PHE A 39 2.30 21.24 -10.93
N ARG A 40 1.78 21.45 -9.71
CA ARG A 40 1.88 22.70 -8.95
C ARG A 40 2.02 22.43 -7.46
N LYS A 41 2.47 23.45 -6.71
CA LYS A 41 2.83 23.33 -5.29
C LYS A 41 1.67 23.57 -4.32
N ASP A 42 0.69 24.37 -4.72
CA ASP A 42 -0.45 24.84 -3.94
C ASP A 42 -1.69 23.94 -4.05
N LEU A 43 -1.50 22.66 -4.38
CA LEU A 43 -2.56 21.66 -4.28
C LEU A 43 -2.99 21.48 -2.82
N THR A 44 -4.31 21.32 -2.62
CA THR A 44 -4.87 20.93 -1.33
C THR A 44 -4.38 19.54 -0.93
N ASN A 45 -4.38 19.20 0.35
CA ASN A 45 -4.01 17.84 0.74
C ASN A 45 -5.04 16.82 0.24
N CYS A 46 -6.31 17.18 0.13
CA CYS A 46 -7.34 16.36 -0.51
C CYS A 46 -7.00 16.00 -1.97
N GLU A 47 -6.56 16.98 -2.77
CA GLU A 47 -6.11 16.75 -4.15
C GLU A 47 -4.90 15.82 -4.19
N LYS A 48 -3.90 16.07 -3.33
CA LYS A 48 -2.70 15.22 -3.25
C LYS A 48 -3.03 13.76 -2.94
N ILE A 49 -4.00 13.52 -2.05
CA ILE A 49 -4.44 12.16 -1.70
C ILE A 49 -5.15 11.48 -2.87
N LEU A 50 -6.02 12.20 -3.60
CA LEU A 50 -6.70 11.63 -4.76
C LEU A 50 -5.74 11.39 -5.94
N THR A 51 -4.80 12.29 -6.19
CA THR A 51 -3.71 12.04 -7.16
C THR A 51 -2.92 10.79 -6.79
N HIS A 52 -2.52 10.66 -5.52
CA HIS A 52 -1.78 9.49 -5.04
C HIS A 52 -2.56 8.19 -5.23
N TRP A 53 -3.87 8.21 -4.96
CA TRP A 53 -4.77 7.08 -5.22
C TRP A 53 -4.77 6.69 -6.70
N ILE A 54 -4.89 7.67 -7.61
CA ILE A 54 -4.92 7.44 -9.06
C ILE A 54 -3.58 6.93 -9.59
N CYS A 55 -2.45 7.45 -9.09
CA CYS A 55 -1.14 6.90 -9.41
C CYS A 55 -1.09 5.40 -9.13
N TYR A 56 -1.60 4.96 -7.98
CA TYR A 56 -1.64 3.54 -7.62
C TYR A 56 -2.56 2.69 -8.51
N ILE A 57 -3.64 3.24 -9.07
CA ILE A 57 -4.46 2.52 -10.08
C ILE A 57 -3.59 2.08 -11.26
N THR A 58 -2.68 2.96 -11.68
CA THR A 58 -1.80 2.78 -12.85
C THR A 58 -0.47 2.08 -12.53
N ASP A 59 -0.16 1.84 -11.26
CA ASP A 59 1.03 1.11 -10.82
C ASP A 59 0.92 -0.39 -11.15
N ARG A 60 1.20 -0.73 -12.42
CA ARG A 60 1.01 -2.06 -12.98
C ARG A 60 2.30 -2.61 -13.58
N GLN A 61 3.27 -2.91 -12.71
CA GLN A 61 4.60 -3.40 -13.12
C GLN A 61 5.34 -2.39 -14.00
N MET A 62 5.21 -1.11 -13.66
CA MET A 62 5.93 -0.03 -14.30
C MET A 62 7.07 0.43 -13.37
N PRO A 63 8.15 1.00 -13.91
CA PRO A 63 9.14 1.66 -13.09
C PRO A 63 8.44 2.72 -12.24
N PHE A 64 8.72 2.67 -10.94
CA PHE A 64 8.13 3.56 -9.94
C PHE A 64 8.29 5.02 -10.41
N GLU A 65 9.50 5.41 -10.81
CA GLU A 65 9.83 6.78 -11.20
C GLU A 65 8.93 7.28 -12.33
N ILE A 66 8.49 6.42 -13.25
CA ILE A 66 7.61 6.82 -14.35
C ILE A 66 6.19 7.11 -13.85
N VAL A 67 5.64 6.25 -12.98
CA VAL A 67 4.29 6.42 -12.42
C VAL A 67 4.21 7.67 -11.57
N TRP A 68 5.19 7.87 -10.68
CA TRP A 68 5.15 8.92 -9.67
C TRP A 68 5.66 10.27 -10.19
N ASN A 69 6.56 10.28 -11.17
CA ASN A 69 7.04 11.51 -11.79
C ASN A 69 6.10 11.96 -12.93
N LYS A 70 5.87 11.12 -13.95
CA LYS A 70 5.06 11.52 -15.12
C LYS A 70 3.57 11.35 -14.86
N GLY A 71 3.16 10.18 -14.35
CA GLY A 71 1.75 9.95 -14.00
C GLY A 71 1.30 10.90 -12.89
N GLY A 72 2.12 11.07 -11.85
CA GLY A 72 1.93 12.05 -10.79
C GLY A 72 1.61 13.45 -11.30
N TYR A 73 2.40 13.94 -12.26
CA TYR A 73 2.22 15.26 -12.84
C TYR A 73 0.87 15.37 -13.56
N VAL A 74 0.63 14.49 -14.54
CA VAL A 74 -0.59 14.50 -15.36
C VAL A 74 -1.85 14.32 -14.51
N PHE A 75 -1.83 13.37 -13.58
CA PHE A 75 -3.00 13.10 -12.73
C PHE A 75 -3.22 14.18 -11.67
N SER A 76 -2.19 14.89 -11.24
CA SER A 76 -2.39 16.03 -10.34
C SER A 76 -3.07 17.20 -11.01
N GLU A 77 -2.79 17.44 -12.29
CA GLU A 77 -3.45 18.44 -13.11
C GLU A 77 -4.93 18.08 -13.35
N LEU A 78 -5.18 16.83 -13.78
CA LEU A 78 -6.53 16.27 -13.91
C LEU A 78 -7.36 16.47 -12.63
N ILE A 79 -6.78 16.18 -11.47
CA ILE A 79 -7.48 16.27 -10.19
C ILE A 79 -7.71 17.70 -9.72
N TYR A 80 -6.80 18.61 -10.05
CA TYR A 80 -7.01 20.02 -9.80
C TYR A 80 -8.21 20.58 -10.57
N GLU A 81 -8.36 20.21 -11.85
CA GLU A 81 -9.52 20.60 -12.66
C GLU A 81 -10.79 19.90 -12.18
N TYR A 82 -10.76 18.57 -12.05
CA TYR A 82 -11.89 17.77 -11.57
C TYR A 82 -12.48 18.29 -10.25
N SER A 83 -11.63 18.66 -9.29
CA SER A 83 -12.10 19.14 -7.96
C SER A 83 -12.71 20.54 -7.98
N ARG A 84 -12.44 21.36 -9.01
CA ARG A 84 -12.91 22.76 -9.11
C ARG A 84 -14.06 22.93 -10.09
N GLU A 85 -14.12 22.11 -11.13
CA GLU A 85 -15.16 22.20 -12.16
C GLU A 85 -16.41 21.42 -11.76
N GLN A 86 -17.18 21.95 -10.80
CA GLN A 86 -18.27 21.21 -10.15
C GLN A 86 -19.40 20.76 -11.09
N ASN A 87 -19.52 21.35 -12.28
CA ASN A 87 -20.61 21.06 -13.22
C ASN A 87 -20.18 20.22 -14.44
N GLY A 88 -18.88 20.05 -14.70
CA GLY A 88 -18.39 19.30 -15.85
C GLY A 88 -18.50 17.79 -15.62
N PRO A 89 -19.04 16.97 -16.54
CA PRO A 89 -19.07 15.52 -16.39
C PRO A 89 -17.66 14.93 -16.19
N PRO A 90 -17.44 14.02 -15.21
CA PRO A 90 -16.11 13.46 -14.97
C PRO A 90 -15.47 12.76 -16.18
N GLU A 91 -16.29 12.17 -17.06
CA GLU A 91 -15.82 11.55 -18.31
C GLU A 91 -15.25 12.57 -19.29
N GLU A 92 -15.91 13.72 -19.44
CA GLU A 92 -15.46 14.81 -20.32
C GLU A 92 -14.13 15.37 -19.82
N ILE A 93 -14.05 15.68 -18.53
CA ILE A 93 -12.80 16.14 -17.88
C ILE A 93 -11.68 15.11 -18.10
N LEU A 94 -11.93 13.82 -17.87
CA LEU A 94 -10.92 12.78 -18.06
C LEU A 94 -10.48 12.64 -19.52
N ASN A 95 -11.40 12.81 -20.48
CA ASN A 95 -11.11 12.70 -21.90
C ASN A 95 -10.17 13.79 -22.41
N GLU A 96 -10.18 14.98 -21.80
CA GLU A 96 -9.21 16.03 -22.14
C GLU A 96 -7.76 15.63 -21.85
N TYR A 97 -7.56 14.73 -20.88
CA TYR A 97 -6.24 14.19 -20.53
C TYR A 97 -5.92 12.88 -21.24
N TYR A 98 -6.84 12.33 -22.04
CA TYR A 98 -6.69 11.01 -22.67
C TYR A 98 -6.52 11.13 -24.18
N GLU A 99 -5.28 11.00 -24.64
CA GLU A 99 -4.90 11.23 -26.03
C GLU A 99 -4.74 9.91 -26.79
N LYS A 100 -5.38 9.83 -27.96
CA LYS A 100 -5.16 8.80 -28.97
C LYS A 100 -4.02 9.22 -29.90
N TYR A 101 -3.10 8.31 -30.20
CA TYR A 101 -1.97 8.55 -31.09
C TYR A 101 -1.59 7.31 -31.90
N SER A 102 -0.88 7.49 -33.01
CA SER A 102 -0.30 6.39 -33.78
C SER A 102 1.15 6.17 -33.39
N ASP A 103 1.54 4.92 -33.12
CA ASP A 103 2.95 4.58 -32.93
C ASP A 103 3.71 4.56 -34.27
N ASN A 104 5.03 4.39 -34.21
CA ASN A 104 5.90 4.40 -35.40
C ASN A 104 5.56 3.29 -36.42
N LYS A 105 4.70 2.33 -36.06
CA LYS A 105 4.20 1.26 -36.94
C LYS A 105 2.79 1.54 -37.45
N GLY A 106 2.27 2.76 -37.26
CA GLY A 106 0.90 3.14 -37.61
C GLY A 106 -0.17 2.51 -36.72
N LYS A 107 0.20 1.83 -35.63
CA LYS A 107 -0.78 1.21 -34.73
C LYS A 107 -1.30 2.24 -33.75
N GLU A 108 -2.62 2.26 -33.60
CA GLU A 108 -3.32 3.10 -32.65
C GLU A 108 -2.98 2.73 -31.19
N ARG A 109 -2.69 3.75 -30.41
CA ARG A 109 -2.31 3.69 -29.00
C ARG A 109 -2.98 4.83 -28.24
N PHE A 110 -2.94 4.72 -26.91
CA PHE A 110 -3.48 5.72 -26.01
C PHE A 110 -2.45 6.09 -24.96
N ARG A 111 -2.53 7.31 -24.45
CA ARG A 111 -1.70 7.84 -23.35
C ARG A 111 -2.44 8.93 -22.60
N PHE A 112 -2.07 9.14 -21.35
CA PHE A 112 -2.46 10.34 -20.62
C PHE A 112 -1.49 11.48 -20.94
N LYS A 113 -2.01 12.70 -21.07
CA LYS A 113 -1.22 13.89 -21.42
C LYS A 113 -1.70 15.11 -20.63
N SER A 114 -0.74 15.88 -20.15
CA SER A 114 -0.97 17.17 -19.48
C SER A 114 -1.48 18.22 -20.47
N LYS A 115 -2.32 19.16 -19.99
CA LYS A 115 -2.86 20.24 -20.82
C LYS A 115 -1.93 21.45 -20.83
N THR A 116 -1.31 21.75 -19.69
CA THR A 116 -0.37 22.88 -19.56
C THR A 116 1.01 22.57 -20.12
N ASP A 117 1.44 21.31 -20.06
CA ASP A 117 2.79 20.90 -20.45
C ASP A 117 2.77 19.68 -21.36
N ASN A 118 3.83 19.48 -22.13
CA ASN A 118 3.97 18.30 -22.99
C ASN A 118 4.37 17.02 -22.20
N VAL A 119 3.94 16.89 -20.95
CA VAL A 119 4.18 15.70 -20.12
C VAL A 119 3.19 14.61 -20.50
N ILE A 120 3.73 13.42 -20.78
CA ILE A 120 2.99 12.26 -21.28
C ILE A 120 3.24 11.06 -20.36
N PHE A 121 2.17 10.32 -20.06
CA PHE A 121 2.21 9.09 -19.29
C PHE A 121 1.35 8.00 -19.95
N ALA A 122 1.99 6.95 -20.44
CA ALA A 122 1.30 5.77 -20.98
C ALA A 122 1.36 4.64 -19.96
N SER A 123 0.24 4.32 -19.31
CA SER A 123 0.19 3.19 -18.39
C SER A 123 0.18 1.86 -19.13
N ARG A 124 0.60 0.77 -18.46
CA ARG A 124 0.72 -0.56 -19.09
C ARG A 124 -0.62 -1.13 -19.56
N TYR A 125 -1.70 -0.88 -18.82
CA TYR A 125 -3.04 -1.41 -19.10
C TYR A 125 -4.03 -0.25 -19.28
N ILE A 126 -3.67 0.69 -20.15
CA ILE A 126 -4.27 2.02 -20.18
C ILE A 126 -5.80 2.04 -20.34
N THR A 127 -6.38 1.14 -21.12
CA THR A 127 -7.84 1.06 -21.26
C THR A 127 -8.52 0.64 -19.97
N ASP A 128 -7.93 -0.31 -19.25
CA ASP A 128 -8.47 -0.79 -17.97
C ASP A 128 -8.23 0.28 -16.89
N ASP A 129 -7.07 0.93 -16.90
CA ASP A 129 -6.73 1.99 -15.95
C ASP A 129 -7.64 3.22 -16.14
N TYR A 130 -7.92 3.63 -17.38
CA TYR A 130 -8.90 4.66 -17.69
C TYR A 130 -10.27 4.34 -17.07
N GLN A 131 -10.75 3.10 -17.19
CA GLN A 131 -12.05 2.70 -16.66
C GLN A 131 -12.10 2.68 -15.12
N ASN A 132 -11.01 2.28 -14.47
CA ASN A 132 -10.89 2.36 -13.01
C ASN A 132 -10.84 3.82 -12.51
N ILE A 133 -10.13 4.70 -13.23
CA ILE A 133 -10.08 6.14 -12.94
C ILE A 133 -11.46 6.75 -13.13
N LEU A 134 -12.10 6.50 -14.27
CA LEU A 134 -13.44 6.99 -14.57
C LEU A 134 -14.46 6.56 -13.50
N GLN A 135 -14.48 5.27 -13.14
CA GLN A 135 -15.37 4.78 -12.08
C GLN A 135 -15.14 5.51 -10.76
N THR A 136 -13.88 5.75 -10.39
CA THR A 136 -13.52 6.49 -9.17
C THR A 136 -14.08 7.91 -9.21
N LEU A 137 -13.83 8.64 -10.29
CA LEU A 137 -14.25 10.04 -10.45
C LEU A 137 -15.77 10.18 -10.53
N GLU A 138 -16.46 9.31 -11.26
CA GLU A 138 -17.91 9.31 -11.34
C GLU A 138 -18.59 8.94 -10.03
N CYS A 139 -18.06 7.95 -9.30
CA CYS A 139 -18.61 7.59 -8.00
C CYS A 139 -18.43 8.73 -6.99
N LEU A 140 -17.27 9.38 -6.93
CA LEU A 140 -17.03 10.51 -6.04
C LEU A 140 -17.88 11.75 -6.40
N ASP A 141 -18.17 11.94 -7.68
CA ASP A 141 -19.04 13.03 -8.16
C ASP A 141 -20.51 12.80 -7.76
N LYS A 142 -20.99 11.55 -7.88
CA LYS A 142 -22.39 11.19 -7.63
C LYS A 142 -22.70 10.83 -6.18
N TYR A 143 -21.70 10.40 -5.39
CA TYR A 143 -21.86 10.02 -3.98
C TYR A 143 -21.60 11.22 -3.05
N GLU A 144 -22.61 12.08 -2.86
CA GLU A 144 -22.53 13.18 -1.90
C GLU A 144 -22.46 12.64 -0.47
N VAL A 145 -21.39 12.98 0.25
CA VAL A 145 -21.21 12.62 1.65
C VAL A 145 -21.35 13.84 2.54
N THR A 146 -21.89 13.65 3.74
CA THR A 146 -21.95 14.70 4.77
C THR A 146 -20.98 14.35 5.90
N ILE A 147 -19.99 15.21 6.14
CA ILE A 147 -19.02 15.08 7.22
C ILE A 147 -18.76 16.46 7.84
N GLY A 148 -18.69 16.55 9.17
CA GLY A 148 -18.47 17.83 9.86
C GLY A 148 -19.53 18.90 9.57
N GLY A 149 -20.77 18.52 9.21
CA GLY A 149 -21.84 19.45 8.83
C GLY A 149 -21.79 19.95 7.38
N ASN A 150 -20.72 19.62 6.64
CA ASN A 150 -20.54 20.02 5.25
C ASN A 150 -20.81 18.86 4.29
N LYS A 151 -21.32 19.21 3.10
CA LYS A 151 -21.55 18.28 2.00
C LYS A 151 -20.38 18.30 1.05
N TYR A 152 -19.91 17.12 0.66
CA TYR A 152 -18.78 16.97 -0.26
C TYR A 152 -19.14 16.03 -1.41
N LYS A 153 -18.73 16.46 -2.61
CA LYS A 153 -18.57 15.64 -3.81
C LYS A 153 -17.11 15.76 -4.25
N ARG A 154 -16.64 14.84 -5.09
CA ARG A 154 -15.31 14.89 -5.72
C ARG A 154 -14.14 14.93 -4.74
N ASN A 155 -14.35 14.43 -3.52
CA ASN A 155 -13.35 14.48 -2.45
C ASN A 155 -13.19 13.10 -1.79
N ILE A 156 -12.08 12.43 -2.09
CA ILE A 156 -11.80 11.09 -1.56
C ILE A 156 -11.57 11.09 -0.04
N VAL A 157 -11.08 12.18 0.54
CA VAL A 157 -10.81 12.26 1.97
C VAL A 157 -12.11 12.43 2.75
N ALA A 158 -13.05 13.23 2.23
CA ALA A 158 -14.41 13.29 2.76
C ALA A 158 -15.11 11.92 2.65
N PHE A 159 -14.94 11.21 1.51
CA PHE A 159 -15.44 9.85 1.33
C PHE A 159 -14.89 8.88 2.38
N ILE A 160 -13.56 8.84 2.57
CA ILE A 160 -12.94 7.96 3.58
C ILE A 160 -13.43 8.35 4.99
N SER A 161 -13.45 9.64 5.32
CA SER A 161 -13.89 10.16 6.62
C SER A 161 -15.35 9.80 6.92
N TYR A 162 -16.22 9.85 5.91
CA TYR A 162 -17.59 9.38 6.01
C TYR A 162 -17.67 7.89 6.37
N PHE A 163 -16.88 7.02 5.72
CA PHE A 163 -16.87 5.59 6.05
C PHE A 163 -16.26 5.28 7.43
N ILE A 164 -15.27 6.07 7.88
CA ILE A 164 -14.75 6.01 9.26
C ILE A 164 -15.87 6.33 10.26
N LYS A 165 -16.63 7.40 10.01
CA LYS A 165 -17.74 7.82 10.88
C LYS A 165 -18.90 6.82 10.86
N ARG A 166 -19.35 6.39 9.68
CA ARG A 166 -20.47 5.47 9.48
C ARG A 166 -20.29 4.15 10.22
N PHE A 167 -19.08 3.61 10.19
CA PHE A 167 -18.77 2.30 10.80
C PHE A 167 -17.97 2.42 12.10
N ARG A 168 -18.04 3.57 12.77
CA ARG A 168 -17.35 3.78 14.04
C ARG A 168 -17.73 2.70 15.06
N GLY A 169 -16.73 2.20 15.77
CA GLY A 169 -16.90 1.16 16.79
C GLY A 169 -16.95 -0.27 16.24
N LYS A 170 -16.84 -0.48 14.92
CA LYS A 170 -16.68 -1.82 14.34
C LYS A 170 -15.21 -2.27 14.45
N ASP A 171 -14.99 -3.51 14.92
CA ASP A 171 -13.66 -4.08 15.08
C ASP A 171 -12.87 -4.20 13.77
N ASP A 172 -13.56 -4.24 12.63
CA ASP A 172 -13.01 -4.37 11.28
C ASP A 172 -13.09 -3.05 10.47
N LEU A 173 -13.10 -1.90 11.15
CA LEU A 173 -13.29 -0.59 10.53
C LEU A 173 -12.31 -0.29 9.38
N LEU A 174 -11.02 -0.65 9.51
CA LEU A 174 -10.06 -0.41 8.42
C LEU A 174 -10.36 -1.29 7.20
N ILE A 175 -10.80 -2.53 7.42
CA ILE A 175 -11.26 -3.43 6.34
C ILE A 175 -12.49 -2.86 5.64
N ARG A 176 -13.43 -2.26 6.40
CA ARG A 176 -14.63 -1.61 5.83
C ARG A 176 -14.26 -0.42 4.95
N VAL A 177 -13.35 0.44 5.41
CA VAL A 177 -12.81 1.55 4.61
C VAL A 177 -12.12 1.02 3.34
N ALA A 178 -11.29 -0.02 3.46
CA ALA A 178 -10.64 -0.64 2.32
C ALA A 178 -11.65 -1.24 1.33
N CYS A 179 -12.73 -1.85 1.82
CA CYS A 179 -13.80 -2.39 0.97
C CYS A 179 -14.53 -1.26 0.22
N ALA A 180 -14.83 -0.15 0.89
CA ALA A 180 -15.47 1.01 0.25
C ALA A 180 -14.58 1.60 -0.86
N LEU A 181 -13.28 1.76 -0.60
CA LEU A 181 -12.30 2.19 -1.60
C LEU A 181 -12.14 1.19 -2.75
N HIS A 182 -12.24 -0.12 -2.47
CA HIS A 182 -12.22 -1.12 -3.51
C HIS A 182 -13.45 -1.05 -4.42
N LEU A 183 -14.64 -0.89 -3.84
CA LEU A 183 -15.89 -0.69 -4.57
C LEU A 183 -15.86 0.58 -5.42
N LEU A 184 -15.29 1.66 -4.87
CA LEU A 184 -15.13 2.96 -5.53
C LEU A 184 -14.37 2.86 -6.86
N THR A 185 -13.41 1.95 -6.98
CA THR A 185 -12.43 1.96 -8.07
C THR A 185 -12.37 0.68 -8.89
N TYR A 186 -12.33 -0.49 -8.25
CA TYR A 186 -11.94 -1.75 -8.89
C TYR A 186 -13.11 -2.67 -9.23
N ASN A 187 -14.33 -2.30 -8.84
CA ASN A 187 -15.52 -3.13 -9.05
C ASN A 187 -16.22 -2.77 -10.37
N LEU A 188 -15.51 -3.00 -11.47
CA LEU A 188 -16.01 -2.80 -12.83
C LEU A 188 -17.01 -3.90 -13.23
N ASP A 189 -17.90 -3.58 -14.16
CA ASP A 189 -18.73 -4.59 -14.82
C ASP A 189 -17.99 -5.11 -16.06
N GLY A 190 -17.33 -6.25 -15.89
CA GLY A 190 -16.30 -6.71 -16.81
C GLY A 190 -15.11 -5.74 -16.85
N LYS A 191 -15.07 -4.88 -17.86
CA LYS A 191 -14.03 -3.85 -18.05
C LYS A 191 -14.59 -2.42 -18.08
N LYS A 192 -15.88 -2.22 -17.79
CA LYS A 192 -16.52 -0.91 -17.90
C LYS A 192 -16.89 -0.33 -16.54
N ALA A 193 -16.71 0.98 -16.40
CA ALA A 193 -17.19 1.75 -15.26
C ALA A 193 -18.71 1.62 -15.15
N THR A 194 -19.20 1.31 -13.94
CA THR A 194 -20.64 1.21 -13.64
C THR A 194 -20.97 1.90 -12.32
N PRO A 195 -20.82 3.23 -12.24
CA PRO A 195 -20.96 3.96 -10.96
C PRO A 195 -22.31 3.70 -10.28
N TYR A 196 -23.42 3.60 -11.03
CA TYR A 196 -24.74 3.39 -10.45
C TYR A 196 -24.85 2.11 -9.59
N LYS A 197 -24.26 0.98 -10.03
CA LYS A 197 -24.23 -0.28 -9.25
C LYS A 197 -23.44 -0.13 -7.96
N ILE A 198 -22.38 0.66 -8.02
CA ILE A 198 -21.53 0.96 -6.86
C ILE A 198 -22.30 1.83 -5.88
N LEU A 199 -22.93 2.90 -6.35
CA LEU A 199 -23.72 3.81 -5.51
C LEU A 199 -24.87 3.08 -4.82
N GLU A 200 -25.57 2.18 -5.54
CA GLU A 200 -26.60 1.31 -4.96
C GLU A 200 -26.04 0.46 -3.81
N THR A 201 -24.86 -0.14 -4.00
CA THR A 201 -24.20 -0.94 -2.97
C THR A 201 -23.74 -0.08 -1.79
N LEU A 202 -23.19 1.11 -2.03
CA LEU A 202 -22.67 1.99 -0.97
C LEU A 202 -23.82 2.61 -0.15
N ASN A 203 -24.99 2.83 -0.75
CA ASN A 203 -26.16 3.41 -0.05
C ASN A 203 -27.00 2.39 0.71
N ASP A 204 -26.85 1.09 0.44
CA ASP A 204 -27.61 0.02 1.08
C ASP A 204 -26.71 -0.76 2.05
N ASP A 205 -26.98 -0.66 3.35
CA ASP A 205 -26.19 -1.33 4.39
C ASP A 205 -26.13 -2.85 4.18
N LYS A 206 -27.23 -3.49 3.75
CA LYS A 206 -27.27 -4.93 3.54
C LYS A 206 -26.37 -5.34 2.38
N LYS A 207 -26.47 -4.62 1.25
CA LYS A 207 -25.61 -4.88 0.07
C LYS A 207 -24.13 -4.60 0.39
N PHE A 208 -23.85 -3.57 1.16
CA PHE A 208 -22.49 -3.28 1.61
C PHE A 208 -21.93 -4.42 2.47
N GLU A 209 -22.69 -4.94 3.43
CA GLU A 209 -22.24 -6.08 4.27
C GLU A 209 -22.04 -7.36 3.45
N GLU A 210 -22.90 -7.64 2.47
CA GLU A 210 -22.71 -8.76 1.53
C GLU A 210 -21.38 -8.64 0.77
N ARG A 211 -21.09 -7.46 0.23
CA ARG A 211 -19.81 -7.18 -0.45
C ARG A 211 -18.62 -7.19 0.50
N LEU A 212 -18.77 -6.73 1.73
CA LEU A 212 -17.71 -6.79 2.74
C LEU A 212 -17.33 -8.23 3.06
N ASN A 213 -18.30 -9.14 3.15
CA ASN A 213 -18.04 -10.56 3.40
C ASN A 213 -17.27 -11.21 2.24
N GLU A 214 -17.61 -10.88 0.99
CA GLU A 214 -16.83 -11.29 -0.19
C GLU A 214 -15.42 -10.70 -0.19
N PHE A 215 -15.30 -9.41 0.14
CA PHE A 215 -14.03 -8.70 0.22
C PHE A 215 -13.09 -9.35 1.25
N LYS A 216 -13.58 -9.69 2.44
CA LYS A 216 -12.80 -10.37 3.50
C LYS A 216 -12.26 -11.72 3.06
N ARG A 217 -13.06 -12.52 2.34
CA ARG A 217 -12.63 -13.85 1.84
C ARG A 217 -11.49 -13.74 0.83
N THR A 218 -11.40 -12.60 0.14
CA THR A 218 -10.43 -12.35 -0.93
C THR A 218 -9.44 -11.24 -0.55
N SER A 219 -9.32 -10.87 0.72
CA SER A 219 -8.51 -9.73 1.18
C SER A 219 -7.04 -9.89 0.80
N THR A 220 -6.51 -11.11 0.90
CA THR A 220 -5.11 -11.46 0.62
C THR A 220 -4.82 -11.71 -0.87
N SER A 221 -5.76 -11.41 -1.77
CA SER A 221 -5.67 -11.72 -3.20
C SER A 221 -6.11 -10.55 -4.07
N GLY A 222 -5.34 -10.22 -5.10
CA GLY A 222 -5.75 -9.27 -6.14
C GLY A 222 -5.88 -7.81 -5.70
N LYS A 223 -5.50 -7.46 -4.46
CA LYS A 223 -5.73 -6.13 -3.86
C LYS A 223 -4.45 -5.40 -3.47
N LYS A 224 -3.33 -5.68 -4.15
CA LYS A 224 -2.00 -5.09 -3.87
C LYS A 224 -2.06 -3.56 -3.73
N ARG A 225 -2.55 -2.87 -4.76
CA ARG A 225 -2.58 -1.40 -4.85
C ARG A 225 -3.43 -0.76 -3.76
N LEU A 226 -4.61 -1.34 -3.50
CA LEU A 226 -5.48 -0.93 -2.39
C LEU A 226 -4.73 -0.96 -1.05
N TRP A 227 -4.07 -2.08 -0.74
CA TRP A 227 -3.35 -2.21 0.53
C TRP A 227 -2.12 -1.31 0.61
N CYS A 228 -1.42 -1.08 -0.51
CA CYS A 228 -0.35 -0.07 -0.57
C CYS A 228 -0.87 1.34 -0.23
N CYS A 229 -1.96 1.78 -0.87
CA CYS A 229 -2.57 3.09 -0.57
C CYS A 229 -2.97 3.22 0.90
N VAL A 230 -3.71 2.23 1.42
CA VAL A 230 -4.24 2.27 2.79
C VAL A 230 -3.09 2.29 3.81
N ARG A 231 -2.03 1.52 3.56
CA ARG A 231 -0.81 1.56 4.37
C ARG A 231 -0.17 2.94 4.34
N ASP A 232 -0.02 3.55 3.18
CA ASP A 232 0.63 4.85 3.05
C ASP A 232 -0.18 5.98 3.70
N TYR A 233 -1.51 5.84 3.80
CA TYR A 233 -2.35 6.74 4.62
C TYR A 233 -2.24 6.49 6.13
N LYS A 234 -1.70 5.33 6.53
CA LYS A 234 -1.45 4.94 7.92
C LYS A 234 0.00 5.12 8.37
N LYS A 235 0.97 5.25 7.45
CA LYS A 235 2.39 5.39 7.75
C LYS A 235 3.11 6.42 6.88
N GLY A 236 4.22 6.94 7.40
CA GLY A 236 5.17 7.74 6.60
C GLY A 236 4.62 9.09 6.16
N LEU A 237 5.05 9.54 4.98
CA LEU A 237 4.77 10.88 4.48
C LEU A 237 3.28 11.11 4.19
N TYR A 238 2.64 10.14 3.53
CA TYR A 238 1.23 10.25 3.15
C TYR A 238 0.27 10.15 4.34
N ASN A 239 0.67 9.55 5.47
CA ASN A 239 -0.11 9.66 6.70
C ASN A 239 -0.21 11.11 7.18
N LYS A 240 0.89 11.87 7.11
CA LYS A 240 0.85 13.30 7.47
C LYS A 240 -0.07 14.07 6.53
N ILE A 241 0.09 13.89 5.21
CA ILE A 241 -0.75 14.56 4.19
C ILE A 241 -2.22 14.19 4.39
N PHE A 242 -2.51 12.92 4.66
CA PHE A 242 -3.88 12.43 4.89
C PHE A 242 -4.49 13.02 6.16
N ASN A 243 -3.73 13.08 7.25
CA ASN A 243 -4.18 13.70 8.51
C ASN A 243 -4.45 15.20 8.33
N ASP A 244 -3.60 15.90 7.58
CA ASP A 244 -3.82 17.32 7.27
C ASP A 244 -5.04 17.49 6.34
N ALA A 245 -5.28 16.56 5.41
CA ALA A 245 -6.47 16.56 4.56
C ALA A 245 -7.78 16.31 5.35
N ILE A 246 -7.78 15.50 6.41
CA ILE A 246 -8.95 15.33 7.28
C ILE A 246 -9.36 16.66 7.91
N LYS A 247 -8.38 17.48 8.32
CA LYS A 247 -8.63 18.82 8.88
C LYS A 247 -9.14 19.81 7.85
N GLU A 248 -8.86 19.60 6.56
CA GLU A 248 -9.42 20.43 5.48
C GLU A 248 -10.92 20.20 5.25
N VAL A 249 -11.43 19.00 5.57
CA VAL A 249 -12.82 18.61 5.27
C VAL A 249 -13.72 18.48 6.51
N VAL A 250 -13.17 18.70 7.71
CA VAL A 250 -13.89 18.57 8.97
C VAL A 250 -13.46 19.69 9.93
N PRO A 251 -14.40 20.36 10.64
CA PRO A 251 -14.06 21.32 11.69
C PRO A 251 -13.15 20.71 12.77
N ASP A 252 -12.33 21.54 13.43
CA ASP A 252 -11.22 21.09 14.30
C ASP A 252 -11.62 20.12 15.42
N ASP A 253 -12.78 20.32 16.05
CA ASP A 253 -13.29 19.46 17.13
C ASP A 253 -13.58 18.03 16.63
N HIS A 254 -14.27 17.93 15.50
CA HIS A 254 -14.61 16.66 14.85
C HIS A 254 -13.40 16.03 14.12
N ALA A 255 -12.49 16.86 13.60
CA ALA A 255 -11.27 16.40 12.94
C ALA A 255 -10.38 15.65 13.92
N ASN A 256 -10.17 16.18 15.13
CA ASN A 256 -9.36 15.52 16.17
C ASN A 256 -9.93 14.15 16.56
N GLU A 257 -11.26 14.03 16.64
CA GLU A 257 -11.92 12.75 16.91
C GLU A 257 -11.66 11.73 15.78
N LEU A 258 -11.84 12.12 14.51
CA LEU A 258 -11.59 11.25 13.37
C LEU A 258 -10.12 10.86 13.25
N LEU A 259 -9.21 11.80 13.49
CA LEU A 259 -7.77 11.54 13.52
C LEU A 259 -7.42 10.53 14.62
N ASN A 260 -8.02 10.66 15.79
CA ASN A 260 -7.83 9.72 16.89
C ASN A 260 -8.33 8.32 16.51
N VAL A 261 -9.51 8.22 15.88
CA VAL A 261 -10.02 6.94 15.39
C VAL A 261 -9.07 6.36 14.33
N TRP A 262 -8.77 7.12 13.27
CA TRP A 262 -7.95 6.68 12.14
C TRP A 262 -6.56 6.22 12.59
N ASN A 263 -5.84 7.04 13.35
CA ASN A 263 -4.46 6.76 13.73
C ASN A 263 -4.35 5.57 14.69
N ASN A 264 -5.38 5.32 15.52
CA ASN A 264 -5.42 4.17 16.42
C ASN A 264 -6.00 2.88 15.80
N LEU A 265 -6.46 2.91 14.54
CA LEU A 265 -6.88 1.68 13.86
C LEU A 265 -5.72 0.67 13.79
N PRO A 266 -5.99 -0.62 14.09
CA PRO A 266 -4.94 -1.61 14.22
C PRO A 266 -4.37 -1.99 12.84
N MET A 267 -3.04 -1.93 12.73
CA MET A 267 -2.30 -2.21 11.50
C MET A 267 -2.44 -3.65 11.01
N ASN A 268 -2.83 -4.57 11.90
CA ASN A 268 -3.09 -5.96 11.56
C ASN A 268 -4.29 -6.18 10.64
N GLN A 269 -5.11 -5.16 10.37
CA GLN A 269 -6.18 -5.21 9.38
C GLN A 269 -5.70 -4.99 7.95
N ILE A 270 -4.47 -4.50 7.76
CA ILE A 270 -3.85 -4.35 6.43
C ILE A 270 -3.23 -5.68 6.03
N GLU A 271 -3.51 -6.13 4.80
CA GLU A 271 -2.90 -7.33 4.24
C GLU A 271 -1.56 -7.01 3.57
N LEU A 272 -0.67 -8.00 3.54
CA LEU A 272 0.55 -7.94 2.72
C LEU A 272 0.17 -7.72 1.25
N PRO A 273 0.62 -6.62 0.62
CA PRO A 273 0.38 -6.42 -0.81
C PRO A 273 0.97 -7.60 -1.60
N GLY A 274 0.18 -8.26 -2.45
CA GLY A 274 0.69 -9.39 -3.23
C GLY A 274 1.67 -8.93 -4.30
N ASP A 275 2.98 -9.12 -4.10
CA ASP A 275 4.02 -8.81 -5.09
C ASP A 275 4.88 -10.04 -5.44
N VAL A 276 5.59 -9.96 -6.57
CA VAL A 276 6.52 -11.00 -7.06
C VAL A 276 7.64 -11.26 -6.05
N TRP A 277 8.12 -10.23 -5.36
CA TRP A 277 9.17 -10.34 -4.35
C TRP A 277 8.69 -11.06 -3.09
N ASN A 278 7.46 -10.77 -2.67
CA ASN A 278 6.81 -11.42 -1.53
C ASN A 278 6.63 -12.91 -1.86
N ASN A 279 6.41 -13.25 -3.14
CA ASN A 279 6.29 -14.63 -3.56
C ASN A 279 7.62 -15.29 -3.97
N SER A 280 8.78 -14.73 -3.57
CA SER A 280 10.10 -15.29 -3.88
C SER A 280 10.28 -16.70 -3.27
N PRO A 281 10.65 -17.71 -4.08
CA PRO A 281 10.95 -19.05 -3.57
C PRO A 281 12.08 -19.06 -2.53
N LEU A 282 13.00 -18.10 -2.59
CA LEU A 282 14.11 -18.00 -1.64
C LEU A 282 13.62 -17.81 -0.20
N PHE A 283 12.49 -17.12 0.01
CA PHE A 283 11.89 -17.00 1.34
C PHE A 283 11.29 -18.32 1.78
N ARG A 284 10.52 -18.99 0.91
CA ARG A 284 9.94 -20.30 1.19
C ARG A 284 11.01 -21.33 1.55
N ASP A 285 11.99 -21.47 0.67
CA ASP A 285 12.91 -22.60 0.65
C ASP A 285 14.12 -22.42 1.57
N ASN A 286 14.44 -21.17 1.96
CA ASN A 286 15.60 -20.89 2.81
C ASN A 286 15.26 -20.21 4.14
N LEU A 287 14.28 -19.30 4.18
CA LEU A 287 13.92 -18.59 5.42
C LEU A 287 12.83 -19.33 6.22
N PHE A 288 11.83 -19.90 5.54
CA PHE A 288 10.69 -20.55 6.18
C PHE A 288 10.80 -22.07 6.31
N VAL A 289 11.79 -22.70 5.66
CA VAL A 289 11.92 -24.17 5.61
C VAL A 289 12.13 -24.81 6.99
N ASP A 290 12.78 -24.10 7.92
CA ASP A 290 13.06 -24.59 9.27
C ASP A 290 11.99 -24.17 10.30
N VAL A 291 10.99 -23.38 9.88
CA VAL A 291 9.95 -22.87 10.79
C VAL A 291 8.54 -23.30 10.41
N LEU A 292 8.32 -23.71 9.16
CA LEU A 292 7.03 -24.19 8.67
C LEU A 292 7.15 -25.60 8.10
N ASP A 293 6.12 -26.41 8.35
CA ASP A 293 5.93 -27.67 7.61
C ASP A 293 5.45 -27.36 6.18
N LEU A 294 6.39 -27.38 5.24
CA LEU A 294 6.10 -27.07 3.84
C LEU A 294 5.39 -28.21 3.08
N SER A 295 5.23 -29.40 3.68
CA SER A 295 4.64 -30.57 3.00
C SER A 295 3.19 -30.35 2.57
N ASN A 296 2.46 -29.57 3.36
CA ASN A 296 1.03 -29.26 3.14
C ASN A 296 0.81 -27.88 2.50
N ILE A 297 1.88 -27.15 2.19
CA ILE A 297 1.81 -25.86 1.51
C ILE A 297 1.97 -26.09 0.00
N PRO A 298 1.03 -25.63 -0.84
CA PRO A 298 1.16 -25.73 -2.28
C PRO A 298 2.52 -25.21 -2.76
N LYS A 299 3.06 -25.82 -3.82
CA LYS A 299 4.29 -25.32 -4.47
C LYS A 299 4.14 -23.87 -4.92
N THR A 300 2.93 -23.45 -5.27
CA THR A 300 2.59 -22.05 -5.50
C THR A 300 2.56 -21.30 -4.17
N TRP A 301 3.69 -20.67 -3.86
CA TRP A 301 3.86 -19.83 -2.68
C TRP A 301 2.94 -18.61 -2.78
N ASN A 302 1.98 -18.50 -1.85
CA ASN A 302 1.09 -17.35 -1.70
C ASN A 302 1.40 -16.71 -0.34
N MET A 303 2.42 -15.87 -0.32
CA MET A 303 2.95 -15.29 0.92
C MET A 303 1.89 -14.48 1.70
N PRO A 304 1.05 -13.62 1.08
CA PRO A 304 0.03 -12.89 1.83
C PRO A 304 -0.89 -13.78 2.65
N ARG A 305 -1.40 -14.87 2.06
CA ARG A 305 -2.27 -15.82 2.76
C ARG A 305 -1.51 -16.57 3.85
N ILE A 306 -0.29 -17.04 3.55
CA ILE A 306 0.55 -17.79 4.50
C ILE A 306 0.89 -16.93 5.72
N VAL A 307 1.35 -15.70 5.50
CA VAL A 307 1.71 -14.75 6.56
C VAL A 307 0.48 -14.38 7.41
N ARG A 308 -0.69 -14.19 6.80
CA ARG A 308 -1.95 -13.96 7.54
C ARG A 308 -2.30 -15.16 8.44
N GLU A 309 -2.13 -16.38 7.93
CA GLU A 309 -2.46 -17.58 8.68
C GLU A 309 -1.52 -17.80 9.87
N ILE A 310 -0.20 -17.66 9.69
CA ILE A 310 0.77 -17.76 10.79
C ILE A 310 0.60 -16.62 11.80
N TYR A 311 0.27 -15.41 11.35
CA TYR A 311 -0.05 -14.30 12.23
C TYR A 311 -1.26 -14.63 13.10
N ASN A 312 -2.34 -15.16 12.53
CA ASN A 312 -3.53 -15.53 13.28
C ASN A 312 -3.27 -16.60 14.35
N GLN A 313 -2.29 -17.48 14.12
CA GLN A 313 -1.87 -18.49 15.11
C GLN A 313 -1.05 -17.89 16.26
N LEU A 314 -0.33 -16.77 16.03
CA LEU A 314 0.64 -16.20 16.98
C LEU A 314 0.26 -14.83 17.54
N LYS A 315 -0.81 -14.18 17.05
CA LYS A 315 -1.15 -12.78 17.40
C LYS A 315 -1.41 -12.51 18.90
N ASN A 316 -1.69 -13.55 19.68
CA ASN A 316 -1.90 -13.44 21.13
C ASN A 316 -0.61 -13.64 21.95
N GLU A 317 0.50 -13.99 21.29
CA GLU A 317 1.80 -14.19 21.92
C GLU A 317 2.45 -12.85 22.27
N LYS A 318 3.02 -12.74 23.47
CA LYS A 318 3.62 -11.50 23.97
C LYS A 318 4.74 -10.99 23.05
N ASP A 319 5.52 -11.91 22.47
CA ASP A 319 6.67 -11.62 21.61
C ASP A 319 6.33 -11.22 20.17
N VAL A 320 5.05 -11.24 19.78
CA VAL A 320 4.58 -10.97 18.40
C VAL A 320 3.70 -9.72 18.34
N LYS A 321 3.54 -9.00 19.45
CA LYS A 321 2.65 -7.83 19.55
C LYS A 321 2.90 -6.74 18.50
N ASP A 322 4.17 -6.51 18.15
CA ASP A 322 4.56 -5.45 17.22
C ASP A 322 4.53 -5.89 15.75
N PHE A 323 4.26 -7.19 15.49
CA PHE A 323 4.26 -7.76 14.15
C PHE A 323 2.85 -7.76 13.54
N TYR A 324 2.78 -7.50 12.23
CA TYR A 324 1.57 -7.68 11.43
C TYR A 324 1.91 -7.99 9.96
N PRO A 325 0.99 -8.64 9.21
CA PRO A 325 1.31 -9.19 7.88
C PRO A 325 1.89 -8.20 6.88
N GLU A 326 1.39 -6.96 6.84
CA GLU A 326 1.87 -5.94 5.91
C GLU A 326 3.37 -5.68 6.01
N GLN A 327 3.99 -5.82 7.20
CA GLN A 327 5.43 -5.54 7.37
C GLN A 327 6.34 -6.41 6.51
N PHE A 328 5.86 -7.56 6.03
CA PHE A 328 6.60 -8.35 5.07
C PHE A 328 6.78 -7.64 3.72
N ASP A 329 6.10 -6.52 3.44
CA ASP A 329 6.30 -5.74 2.21
C ASP A 329 7.73 -5.19 2.09
N ILE A 330 8.52 -5.19 3.17
CA ILE A 330 9.98 -4.94 3.11
C ILE A 330 10.70 -5.89 2.15
N THR A 331 10.11 -7.04 1.80
CA THR A 331 10.70 -7.97 0.83
C THR A 331 10.84 -7.37 -0.56
N PHE A 332 10.02 -6.36 -0.88
CA PHE A 332 10.15 -5.56 -2.10
C PHE A 332 11.55 -4.96 -2.25
N ASP A 333 12.12 -4.41 -1.17
CA ASP A 333 13.44 -3.82 -1.17
C ASP A 333 14.55 -4.82 -0.82
N PHE A 334 14.24 -5.75 0.10
CA PHE A 334 15.21 -6.71 0.64
C PHE A 334 15.65 -7.76 -0.39
N VAL A 335 14.69 -8.39 -1.08
CA VAL A 335 14.99 -9.51 -2.00
C VAL A 335 15.91 -9.07 -3.15
N PRO A 336 15.66 -7.95 -3.85
CA PRO A 336 16.55 -7.51 -4.93
C PRO A 336 17.96 -7.13 -4.46
N ARG A 337 18.11 -6.66 -3.22
CA ARG A 337 19.38 -6.17 -2.69
C ARG A 337 20.23 -7.26 -2.06
N MET A 338 19.61 -8.18 -1.30
CA MET A 338 20.33 -9.22 -0.57
C MET A 338 20.27 -10.54 -1.31
N CYS A 339 19.08 -11.04 -1.59
CA CYS A 339 18.89 -12.39 -2.13
C CYS A 339 19.35 -12.50 -3.58
N ASN A 340 18.89 -11.60 -4.47
CA ASN A 340 19.26 -11.65 -5.89
C ASN A 340 20.75 -11.39 -6.13
N LYS A 341 21.38 -10.58 -5.26
CA LYS A 341 22.82 -10.30 -5.30
C LYS A 341 23.66 -11.32 -4.53
N LYS A 342 23.04 -12.35 -3.95
CA LYS A 342 23.70 -13.42 -3.18
C LYS A 342 24.59 -12.90 -2.04
N LEU A 343 24.21 -11.81 -1.39
CA LEU A 343 24.98 -11.19 -0.30
C LEU A 343 24.80 -11.92 1.05
N CYS A 344 24.91 -13.25 1.05
CA CYS A 344 24.61 -14.08 2.23
C CYS A 344 25.58 -13.82 3.40
N ASP A 345 26.85 -13.54 3.10
CA ASP A 345 27.91 -13.33 4.11
C ASP A 345 27.73 -12.07 4.95
N VAL A 346 26.95 -11.12 4.43
CA VAL A 346 26.62 -9.85 5.09
C VAL A 346 25.11 -9.70 5.31
N CYS A 347 24.36 -10.79 5.10
CA CYS A 347 22.92 -10.83 5.29
C CYS A 347 22.60 -10.99 6.76
N LEU A 348 21.71 -10.14 7.25
CA LEU A 348 21.23 -10.22 8.64
C LEU A 348 20.62 -11.58 9.01
N PHE A 349 20.12 -12.35 8.03
CA PHE A 349 19.62 -13.72 8.22
C PHE A 349 20.66 -14.83 8.00
N GLY A 350 21.86 -14.48 7.49
CA GLY A 350 22.92 -15.42 7.16
C GLY A 350 23.75 -15.87 8.36
N GLU A 351 24.74 -16.72 8.09
CA GLU A 351 25.63 -17.33 9.09
C GLU A 351 26.38 -16.28 9.93
N ASN A 352 26.91 -15.25 9.28
CA ASN A 352 27.66 -14.19 9.97
C ASN A 352 26.77 -13.05 10.49
N GLY A 353 25.46 -13.10 10.22
CA GLY A 353 24.52 -12.03 10.54
C GLY A 353 24.99 -10.67 10.04
N VAL A 354 25.22 -9.73 10.97
CA VAL A 354 25.62 -8.35 10.66
C VAL A 354 27.04 -8.01 11.09
N ASP A 355 27.84 -8.99 11.51
CA ASP A 355 29.13 -8.77 12.19
C ASP A 355 30.10 -7.94 11.33
N PHE A 356 30.11 -8.15 10.01
CA PHE A 356 31.00 -7.45 9.08
C PHE A 356 30.52 -6.05 8.66
N ILE A 357 29.28 -5.68 8.97
CA ILE A 357 28.67 -4.44 8.49
C ILE A 357 28.12 -3.55 9.60
N CYS A 358 27.88 -4.09 10.79
CA CYS A 358 27.35 -3.34 11.91
C CYS A 358 28.45 -2.52 12.56
N ILE A 359 28.53 -1.25 12.18
CA ILE A 359 29.40 -0.26 12.84
C ILE A 359 28.49 0.65 13.68
N PRO A 360 28.39 0.43 15.01
CA PRO A 360 27.46 1.17 15.86
C PRO A 360 28.01 2.57 16.10
N THR A 361 27.66 3.51 15.21
CA THR A 361 28.07 4.91 15.36
C THR A 361 26.85 5.77 15.61
N LYS A 362 26.80 6.39 16.79
CA LYS A 362 25.79 7.39 17.13
C LYS A 362 25.79 8.50 16.08
N ASP A 363 24.60 8.99 15.75
CA ASP A 363 24.37 10.09 14.79
C ASP A 363 24.78 9.81 13.33
N LYS A 364 25.19 8.58 13.00
CA LYS A 364 25.40 8.12 11.62
C LYS A 364 24.22 7.28 11.12
N TYR A 365 24.18 7.04 9.81
CA TYR A 365 23.22 6.10 9.23
C TYR A 365 23.58 4.66 9.57
N CYS A 366 22.56 3.81 9.69
CA CYS A 366 22.71 2.39 9.97
C CYS A 366 23.15 1.65 8.69
N PRO A 367 24.38 1.11 8.64
CA PRO A 367 24.85 0.42 7.43
C PRO A 367 24.01 -0.83 7.13
N VAL A 368 23.51 -1.51 8.17
CA VAL A 368 22.65 -2.69 8.02
C VAL A 368 21.36 -2.37 7.27
N ALA A 369 20.65 -1.30 7.67
CA ALA A 369 19.40 -0.90 7.02
C ALA A 369 19.63 -0.42 5.58
N LEU A 370 20.73 0.32 5.37
CA LEU A 370 21.14 0.82 4.07
C LEU A 370 21.51 -0.33 3.10
N LEU A 371 22.32 -1.29 3.54
CA LEU A 371 22.74 -2.40 2.70
C LEU A 371 21.57 -3.35 2.40
N SER A 372 20.78 -3.68 3.43
CA SER A 372 19.71 -4.68 3.32
C SER A 372 18.54 -4.21 2.46
N CYS A 373 18.13 -2.95 2.60
CA CYS A 373 16.91 -2.44 1.97
C CYS A 373 17.09 -1.09 1.27
N GLY A 374 18.26 -0.44 1.39
CA GLY A 374 18.46 0.92 0.88
C GLY A 374 17.89 2.00 1.80
N TYR A 375 17.53 1.67 3.04
CA TYR A 375 16.88 2.61 3.95
C TYR A 375 17.88 3.57 4.60
N ILE A 376 17.67 4.86 4.41
CA ILE A 376 18.35 5.94 5.10
C ILE A 376 17.73 6.05 6.49
N ALA A 377 18.34 5.39 7.49
CA ALA A 377 17.85 5.40 8.86
C ALA A 377 18.99 5.68 9.83
N ARG A 378 18.77 6.53 10.83
CA ARG A 378 19.77 6.78 11.88
C ARG A 378 20.03 5.52 12.70
N CYS A 379 21.30 5.27 12.99
CA CYS A 379 21.73 4.17 13.84
C CYS A 379 21.22 4.39 15.28
N LYS A 380 20.63 3.34 15.87
CA LYS A 380 20.29 3.29 17.29
C LYS A 380 21.16 2.22 17.92
N GLU A 381 22.26 2.63 18.54
CA GLU A 381 23.25 1.71 19.08
C GLU A 381 22.73 0.90 20.27
N LYS A 382 22.03 1.57 21.21
CA LYS A 382 21.51 0.94 22.42
C LYS A 382 20.32 0.04 22.10
N ASN A 383 20.30 -1.16 22.68
CA ASN A 383 19.22 -2.15 22.59
C ASN A 383 18.85 -2.52 21.14
N CYS A 384 19.84 -2.64 20.27
CA CYS A 384 19.61 -3.03 18.89
C CYS A 384 19.61 -4.55 18.77
N ILE A 385 18.41 -5.13 18.67
CA ILE A 385 18.22 -6.58 18.54
C ILE A 385 19.01 -7.23 17.39
N ILE A 386 19.29 -6.47 16.32
CA ILE A 386 20.07 -6.95 15.19
C ILE A 386 21.56 -7.07 15.55
N LYS A 387 22.08 -6.12 16.33
CA LYS A 387 23.45 -6.19 16.88
C LYS A 387 23.59 -7.36 17.86
N GLU A 388 22.53 -7.68 18.59
CA GLU A 388 22.46 -8.81 19.52
C GLU A 388 22.33 -10.17 18.81
N GLY A 389 22.31 -10.20 17.47
CA GLY A 389 22.32 -11.44 16.71
C GLY A 389 20.96 -12.13 16.61
N ILE A 390 19.84 -11.43 16.90
CA ILE A 390 18.51 -12.06 16.88
C ILE A 390 18.18 -12.74 15.56
N SER A 391 18.71 -12.23 14.43
CA SER A 391 18.42 -12.72 13.09
C SER A 391 19.47 -13.69 12.53
N ARG A 392 20.58 -13.92 13.23
CA ARG A 392 21.71 -14.72 12.75
C ARG A 392 21.35 -16.20 12.58
N GLU A 393 21.90 -16.85 11.55
CA GLU A 393 21.77 -18.29 11.29
C GLU A 393 20.32 -18.78 11.14
N ILE A 394 19.43 -17.92 10.64
CA ILE A 394 18.03 -18.29 10.39
C ILE A 394 17.84 -18.84 8.98
N CYS A 395 18.50 -18.22 7.99
CA CYS A 395 18.36 -18.58 6.59
C CYS A 395 19.44 -19.58 6.18
N ARG A 396 19.06 -20.65 5.45
CA ARG A 396 20.00 -21.66 4.93
C ARG A 396 20.97 -21.17 3.85
N GLY A 397 20.91 -19.90 3.45
CA GLY A 397 21.71 -19.33 2.37
C GLY A 397 21.08 -19.52 0.99
N GLY A 398 21.72 -18.97 -0.05
CA GLY A 398 21.22 -19.08 -1.43
C GLY A 398 21.16 -20.53 -1.92
N LEU A 399 20.24 -20.82 -2.84
CA LEU A 399 20.22 -22.08 -3.59
C LEU A 399 21.64 -22.32 -4.15
N LYS A 400 22.23 -23.47 -3.83
CA LYS A 400 23.45 -23.94 -4.50
C LYS A 400 23.24 -23.99 -6.01
#